data_AF-A0A1U9KJN8-F1
#
_entry.id   AF-A0A1U9KJN8-F1
#
_cell.length_a   1.000
_cell.length_b   1.000
_cell.length_c   1.000
_cell.angle_alpha   90.00
_cell.angle_beta   90.00
_cell.angle_gamma   90.00
#
_symmetry.space_group_name_H-M   'P 1'
#
loop_
_entity.id
_entity.type
_entity.pdbx_description
1 polymer ?
#
loop_
_entity_poly.entity_id
_entity_poly.type
_entity_poly.pdbx_seq_one_letter_code
_entity_poly.pdbx_strand_id
1 'polypeptide(L)'
;MFTFEPSHSVIEMKRYLARFAHQILGQKDLHTLKFTKYNQQESLDKPWRHGLLIKVWCFTAAQVTNVAVDLPGRKKITTHVD
;
A
#
# COMPACT_ATOMS: atom_id res chain seq x y z
N MET A 1 16.18 -1.34 -7.16
CA MET A 1 15.51 -0.70 -5.99
C MET A 1 14.06 -0.39 -6.25
N PHE A 2 13.72 0.55 -7.13
CA PHE A 2 12.33 1.05 -7.29
C PHE A 2 11.61 0.58 -8.56
N THR A 3 12.23 -0.32 -9.33
CA THR A 3 11.62 -0.95 -10.53
C THR A 3 10.90 0.05 -11.46
N PHE A 4 11.55 1.17 -11.77
CA PHE A 4 11.04 2.13 -12.74
C PHE A 4 11.45 1.74 -14.15
N GLU A 5 10.49 1.75 -15.09
CA GLU A 5 10.73 1.67 -16.53
C GLU A 5 10.59 3.05 -17.19
N PRO A 6 11.17 3.27 -18.38
CA PRO A 6 11.07 4.55 -19.08
C PRO A 6 9.63 4.99 -19.41
N SER A 7 8.69 4.04 -19.48
CA SER A 7 7.27 4.26 -19.74
C SER A 7 6.47 4.66 -18.49
N HIS A 8 7.08 4.59 -17.29
CA HIS A 8 6.41 4.88 -16.03
C HIS A 8 6.18 6.39 -15.81
N SER A 9 5.25 6.70 -14.90
CA SER A 9 4.88 8.08 -14.55
C SER A 9 6.06 8.90 -14.03
N VAL A 10 6.36 10.00 -14.73
CA VAL A 10 7.37 10.99 -14.32
C VAL A 10 6.97 11.72 -13.04
N ILE A 11 5.67 11.88 -12.79
CA ILE A 11 5.16 12.50 -11.56
C ILE A 11 5.50 11.63 -10.35
N GLU A 12 5.36 10.31 -10.47
CA GLU A 12 5.75 9.39 -9.41
C GLU A 12 7.26 9.40 -9.20
N MET A 13 8.06 9.43 -10.27
CA MET A 13 9.52 9.59 -10.15
C MET A 13 9.89 10.87 -9.37
N LYS A 14 9.25 12.00 -9.67
CA LYS A 14 9.46 13.26 -8.93
C LYS A 14 9.11 13.12 -7.44
N ARG A 15 8.00 12.45 -7.12
CA ARG A 15 7.58 12.21 -5.73
C ARG A 15 8.59 11.34 -4.98
N TYR A 16 9.08 10.27 -5.60
CA TYR A 16 10.10 9.39 -5.02
C TYR A 16 11.41 10.15 -4.73
N LEU A 17 11.89 10.95 -5.69
CA LEU A 17 13.09 11.77 -5.50
C LEU A 17 12.94 12.72 -4.31
N ALA A 18 11.82 13.47 -4.24
CA ALA A 18 11.56 14.37 -3.12
C ALA A 18 11.40 13.62 -1.79
N ARG A 19 10.74 12.46 -1.78
CA ARG A 19 10.46 11.67 -0.58
C ARG A 19 11.71 11.06 0.05
N PHE A 20 12.67 10.64 -0.77
CA PHE A 20 13.87 9.90 -0.33
C PHE A 20 15.18 10.68 -0.50
N ALA A 21 15.13 11.99 -0.79
CA ALA A 21 16.32 12.84 -0.95
C ALA A 21 17.31 12.73 0.23
N HIS A 22 16.81 12.66 1.46
CA HIS A 22 17.62 12.51 2.68
C HIS A 22 18.36 11.16 2.78
N GLN A 23 17.96 10.15 2.01
CA GLN A 23 18.57 8.81 1.98
C GLN A 23 19.45 8.59 0.75
N ILE A 24 19.68 9.61 -0.08
CA ILE A 24 20.39 9.46 -1.37
C ILE A 24 21.80 8.88 -1.20
N LEU A 25 22.50 9.23 -0.11
CA LEU A 25 23.83 8.70 0.21
C LEU A 25 23.80 7.22 0.62
N GLY A 26 22.69 6.75 1.19
CA GLY A 26 22.52 5.35 1.59
C GLY A 26 22.00 4.46 0.47
N GLN A 27 21.67 5.03 -0.70
CA GLN A 27 21.08 4.30 -1.81
C GLN A 27 22.08 3.35 -2.47
N LYS A 28 23.36 3.74 -2.56
CA LYS A 28 24.40 2.92 -3.21
C LYS A 28 24.70 1.65 -2.42
N ASP A 29 24.81 1.78 -1.10
CA ASP A 29 25.28 0.70 -0.22
C ASP A 29 24.15 0.09 0.65
N LEU A 30 22.90 0.46 0.37
CA LEU A 30 21.68 -0.06 1.01
C LEU A 30 21.54 0.18 2.51
N HIS A 31 22.48 0.86 3.18
CA HIS A 31 22.50 0.93 4.65
C HIS A 31 21.28 1.66 5.25
N THR A 32 20.58 2.47 4.47
CA THR A 32 19.33 3.14 4.89
C THR A 32 18.11 2.22 4.86
N LEU A 33 18.21 1.05 4.23
CA LEU A 33 17.14 0.06 4.21
C LEU A 33 17.13 -0.72 5.52
N LYS A 34 15.92 -0.93 6.05
CA LYS A 34 15.68 -1.78 7.22
C LYS A 34 14.83 -2.96 6.80
N PHE A 35 15.24 -4.16 7.18
CA PHE A 35 14.57 -5.39 6.83
C PHE A 35 13.91 -6.01 8.06
N THR A 36 12.78 -6.68 7.83
CA THR A 36 12.15 -7.53 8.83
C THR A 36 12.91 -8.83 8.99
N LYS A 37 12.77 -9.49 10.14
CA LYS A 37 13.46 -10.75 10.45
C LYS A 37 13.06 -11.89 9.51
N TYR A 38 11.79 -11.96 9.13
CA TYR A 38 11.25 -12.92 8.18
C TYR A 38 10.63 -12.19 6.98
N ASN A 39 9.91 -12.92 6.12
CA ASN A 39 9.12 -12.30 5.07
C ASN A 39 8.04 -11.37 5.66
N GLN A 40 7.43 -10.54 4.80
CA GLN A 40 6.44 -9.54 5.21
C GLN A 40 5.17 -10.17 5.80
N GLN A 41 4.75 -11.32 5.26
CA GLN A 41 3.59 -12.05 5.76
C GLN A 41 3.77 -12.49 7.22
N GLU A 42 4.95 -13.03 7.56
CA GLU A 42 5.28 -13.49 8.90
C GLU A 42 5.57 -12.33 9.86
N SER A 43 6.31 -11.33 9.40
CA SER A 43 6.84 -10.27 10.28
C SER A 43 5.88 -9.10 10.49
N LEU A 44 4.95 -8.88 9.57
CA LEU A 44 4.03 -7.74 9.59
C LEU A 44 2.57 -8.20 9.58
N ASP A 45 2.17 -9.00 8.58
CA ASP A 45 0.76 -9.34 8.41
C ASP A 45 0.22 -10.21 9.55
N LYS A 46 0.97 -11.25 9.96
CA LYS A 46 0.55 -12.13 11.06
C LYS A 46 0.41 -11.39 12.40
N PRO A 47 1.41 -10.60 12.87
CA PRO A 47 1.26 -9.78 14.07
C PRO A 47 0.07 -8.82 13.99
N TRP A 48 -0.13 -8.18 12.84
CA TRP A 48 -1.24 -7.25 12.63
C TRP A 48 -2.60 -7.95 12.70
N ARG A 49 -2.75 -9.11 12.05
CA ARG A 49 -3.97 -9.93 12.15
C ARG A 49 -4.21 -10.40 13.57
N HIS A 50 -3.17 -10.87 14.27
CA HIS A 50 -3.29 -11.32 15.65
C HIS A 50 -3.82 -10.21 16.57
N GLY A 51 -3.36 -8.97 16.41
CA GLY A 51 -3.88 -7.82 17.14
C GLY A 51 -5.33 -7.44 16.82
N LEU A 52 -5.83 -7.82 15.63
CA LEU A 52 -7.19 -7.52 15.16
C LEU A 52 -8.21 -8.64 15.37
N LEU A 53 -7.78 -9.85 15.76
CA LEU A 53 -8.65 -11.03 15.90
C LEU A 53 -9.84 -10.85 16.85
N ILE A 54 -9.85 -9.82 17.70
CA ILE A 54 -10.99 -9.51 18.58
C ILE A 54 -12.08 -8.66 17.86
N LYS A 55 -11.78 -8.03 16.71
CA LYS A 55 -12.65 -6.99 16.13
C LYS A 55 -12.90 -7.05 14.62
N VAL A 56 -12.19 -7.88 13.85
CA VAL A 56 -12.30 -7.85 12.38
C VAL A 56 -12.53 -9.25 11.81
N TRP A 57 -13.66 -9.41 11.11
CA TRP A 57 -13.98 -10.64 10.37
C TRP A 57 -13.39 -10.52 8.96
N CYS A 58 -12.45 -11.41 8.63
CA CYS A 58 -11.78 -11.40 7.33
C CYS A 58 -12.37 -12.52 6.47
N PHE A 59 -13.15 -12.15 5.45
CA PHE A 59 -13.68 -13.10 4.47
C PHE A 59 -12.61 -13.36 3.41
N THR A 60 -12.17 -14.61 3.28
CA THR A 60 -11.05 -15.00 2.42
C THR A 60 -11.44 -15.32 0.98
N ALA A 61 -12.74 -15.31 0.66
CA ALA A 61 -13.26 -15.76 -0.64
C ALA A 61 -14.25 -14.78 -1.31
N ALA A 62 -14.37 -13.55 -0.80
CA ALA A 62 -15.23 -12.54 -1.43
C ALA A 62 -14.49 -11.85 -2.59
N GLN A 63 -15.09 -11.87 -3.77
CA GLN A 63 -14.64 -11.09 -4.91
C GLN A 63 -15.63 -9.95 -5.13
N VAL A 64 -15.20 -8.71 -4.86
CA VAL A 64 -16.00 -7.52 -5.15
C VAL A 64 -15.91 -7.24 -6.64
N THR A 65 -17.06 -7.25 -7.33
CA THR A 65 -17.15 -7.00 -8.77
C THR A 65 -17.54 -5.56 -9.08
N ASN A 66 -18.28 -4.92 -8.16
CA ASN A 66 -18.74 -3.56 -8.36
C ASN A 66 -19.03 -2.87 -7.02
N VAL A 67 -18.98 -1.54 -7.06
CA VAL A 67 -19.36 -0.67 -5.94
C VAL A 67 -20.24 0.43 -6.52
N ALA A 68 -21.54 0.38 -6.23
CA ALA A 68 -22.48 1.41 -6.67
C ALA A 68 -22.27 2.68 -5.84
N VAL A 69 -21.98 3.79 -6.51
CA VAL A 69 -21.73 5.09 -5.88
C VAL A 69 -22.64 6.14 -6.50
N ASP A 70 -23.53 6.69 -5.68
CA ASP A 70 -24.36 7.83 -6.04
C ASP A 70 -23.61 9.14 -5.79
N LEU A 71 -23.82 10.10 -6.69
CA LEU A 71 -23.17 11.41 -6.67
C LEU A 71 -24.19 12.56 -6.55
N PRO A 72 -25.04 12.61 -5.51
CA PRO A 72 -26.00 13.70 -5.37
C PRO A 72 -25.27 15.01 -5.02
N GLY A 73 -25.34 15.97 -5.93
CA GLY A 73 -24.72 17.30 -5.79
C GLY A 73 -23.19 17.23 -5.70
N ARG A 74 -22.63 17.49 -4.51
CA ARG A 74 -21.18 17.44 -4.23
C ARG A 74 -20.77 16.31 -3.29
N LYS A 75 -21.67 15.38 -2.98
CA LYS A 75 -21.39 14.23 -2.10
C LYS A 75 -21.20 12.96 -2.93
N LYS A 76 -20.33 12.07 -2.46
CA LYS A 76 -20.20 10.70 -2.98
C LYS A 76 -20.70 9.75 -1.90
N ILE A 77 -21.70 8.93 -2.21
CA ILE A 77 -22.32 8.00 -1.27
C ILE A 77 -22.29 6.61 -1.89
N THR A 78 -21.63 5.66 -1.23
CA THR A 78 -21.69 4.25 -1.62
C THR A 78 -23.00 3.65 -1.14
N THR A 79 -23.79 3.09 -2.06
CA THR A 79 -25.12 2.53 -1.77
C THR A 79 -25.10 1.01 -1.73
N HIS A 80 -24.30 0.37 -2.58
CA HIS A 80 -24.23 -1.08 -2.71
C HIS A 80 -22.82 -1.57 -3.07
N VAL A 81 -22.49 -2.79 -2.65
CA VAL A 81 -21.25 -3.50 -3.01
C VAL A 81 -21.65 -4.90 -3.48
N ASP A 82 -21.30 -5.23 -4.72
CA ASP A 82 -21.56 -6.53 -5.37
C ASP A 82 -20.36 -7.48 -5.20
#